data_AF-A0A178IPJ6-F1
#
_entry.id   AF-A0A178IPJ6-F1
#
_cell.length_a   1.000
_cell.length_b   1.000
_cell.length_c   1.000
_cell.angle_alpha   90.00
_cell.angle_beta   90.00
_cell.angle_gamma   90.00
#
_symmetry.space_group_name_H-M   'P 1'
#
loop_
_entity.id
_entity.type
_entity.pdbx_description
1 polymer ?
#
loop_
_entity_poly.entity_id
_entity_poly.type
_entity_poly.pdbx_seq_one_letter_code
_entity_poly.pdbx_strand_id
1 'polypeptide(L)'
;MSNKNTKDSKSKPVPTPPTQSGRSTAKNPPHAGRGQNKNRLPSQIRRGLLSMKLFRKNHLDKNAAFDGHMFETFGPEYKTVERIAKKDPKRIATLLDCDGAIWIARGRHWVNRLGYLIGKQKLPPFDDFKFG
;
A
#
# COMPACT_ATOMS: atom_id res chain seq x y z
N MET A 1 -31.66 72.37 -8.90
CA MET A 1 -32.29 71.20 -8.24
C MET A 1 -31.63 69.97 -8.84
N SER A 2 -30.48 69.51 -8.34
CA SER A 2 -30.32 68.68 -7.11
C SER A 2 -31.08 67.35 -7.25
N ASN A 3 -30.50 66.16 -7.09
CA ASN A 3 -29.13 65.73 -6.87
C ASN A 3 -29.06 64.24 -7.27
N LYS A 4 -28.00 63.81 -7.97
CA LYS A 4 -27.65 62.40 -8.16
C LYS A 4 -27.17 61.87 -6.81
N ASN A 5 -27.83 60.84 -6.26
CA ASN A 5 -27.36 60.24 -5.01
C ASN A 5 -26.49 59.01 -5.27
N THR A 6 -25.28 59.12 -4.73
CA THR A 6 -24.16 58.21 -4.72
C THR A 6 -24.35 57.05 -3.74
N LYS A 7 -23.60 55.98 -4.02
CA LYS A 7 -23.02 54.94 -3.15
C LYS A 7 -23.28 55.09 -1.65
N ASP A 8 -23.62 53.99 -0.98
CA ASP A 8 -22.75 53.45 0.08
C ASP A 8 -23.10 52.02 0.49
N SER A 9 -22.13 51.15 0.28
CA SER A 9 -22.05 49.76 0.71
C SER A 9 -21.85 49.70 2.23
N LYS A 10 -22.86 49.28 2.97
CA LYS A 10 -22.71 48.91 4.39
C LYS A 10 -22.06 47.52 4.50
N SER A 11 -20.80 47.49 4.89
CA SER A 11 -20.07 46.30 5.33
C SER A 11 -20.68 45.75 6.63
N LYS A 12 -20.90 44.43 6.68
CA LYS A 12 -21.34 43.72 7.89
C LYS A 12 -20.12 43.42 8.79
N PRO A 13 -20.25 43.47 10.13
CA PRO A 13 -19.15 43.19 11.04
C PRO A 13 -18.80 41.70 11.12
N VAL A 14 -17.50 41.42 11.22
CA VAL A 14 -16.89 40.09 11.34
C VAL A 14 -16.91 39.65 12.81
N PRO A 15 -17.39 38.44 13.17
CA PRO A 15 -17.22 37.88 14.50
C PRO A 15 -15.85 37.17 14.64
N THR A 16 -15.14 37.49 15.72
CA THR A 16 -13.87 36.89 16.15
C THR A 16 -14.07 35.54 16.87
N PRO A 17 -13.13 34.57 16.73
CA PRO A 17 -13.00 33.45 17.67
C PRO A 17 -11.63 33.45 18.38
N PRO A 18 -11.37 32.61 19.39
CA PRO A 18 -12.24 32.08 20.44
C PRO A 18 -11.63 32.31 21.85
N THR A 19 -12.43 32.17 22.92
CA THR A 19 -11.91 31.89 24.27
C THR A 19 -12.49 30.57 24.73
N GLN A 20 -11.65 29.54 24.89
CA GLN A 20 -12.02 28.33 25.62
C GLN A 20 -10.97 28.04 26.69
N SER A 21 -11.29 28.48 27.89
CA SER A 21 -10.79 27.93 29.15
C SER A 21 -11.39 26.55 29.38
N GLY A 22 -10.59 25.55 29.75
CA GLY A 22 -11.13 24.27 30.20
C GLY A 22 -10.10 23.16 30.30
N ARG A 23 -9.48 23.03 31.48
CA ARG A 23 -8.56 21.96 31.88
C ARG A 23 -9.35 20.65 32.05
N SER A 24 -8.91 19.54 31.45
CA SER A 24 -9.23 18.20 31.95
C SER A 24 -8.06 17.24 31.74
N THR A 25 -7.60 16.68 32.85
CA THR A 25 -6.49 15.74 32.98
C THR A 25 -6.89 14.35 32.51
N ALA A 26 -6.51 13.95 31.31
CA ALA A 26 -6.51 12.54 30.92
C ALA A 26 -5.10 11.97 31.16
N LYS A 27 -5.01 11.11 32.18
CA LYS A 27 -3.82 10.30 32.48
C LYS A 27 -3.49 9.45 31.25
N ASN A 28 -2.29 9.58 30.70
CA ASN A 28 -1.77 8.62 29.73
C ASN A 28 -1.78 7.21 30.39
N PRO A 29 -2.38 6.19 29.76
CA PRO A 29 -2.28 4.84 30.28
C PRO A 29 -0.80 4.40 30.28
N PRO A 30 -0.34 3.67 31.30
CA PRO A 30 1.03 3.19 31.36
C PRO A 30 1.29 2.23 30.21
N HIS A 31 2.53 2.25 29.71
CA HIS A 31 3.08 1.31 28.73
C HIS A 31 2.87 -0.14 29.21
N ALA A 32 1.72 -0.71 28.85
CA ALA A 32 1.37 -2.09 29.13
C ALA A 32 1.92 -2.98 28.01
N GLY A 33 2.99 -3.69 28.35
CA GLY A 33 3.23 -5.05 27.86
C GLY A 33 3.68 -5.19 26.41
N ARG A 34 4.81 -5.87 26.23
CA ARG A 34 5.21 -6.55 24.99
C ARG A 34 4.07 -7.49 24.55
N GLY A 35 3.13 -6.97 23.76
CA GLY A 35 2.07 -7.77 23.14
C GLY A 35 2.70 -8.72 22.15
N GLN A 36 2.53 -10.03 22.38
CA GLN A 36 2.90 -11.01 21.37
C GLN A 36 2.12 -10.70 20.09
N ASN A 37 2.84 -10.39 19.01
CA ASN A 37 2.26 -9.97 17.74
C ASN A 37 1.53 -11.16 17.10
N LYS A 38 0.20 -11.17 17.22
CA LYS A 38 -0.71 -12.21 16.69
C LYS A 38 -0.72 -12.27 15.15
N ASN A 39 0.05 -11.42 14.47
CA ASN A 39 0.11 -11.31 13.00
C ASN A 39 1.39 -11.89 12.38
N ARG A 40 2.24 -12.61 13.13
CA ARG A 40 3.35 -13.32 12.46
C ARG A 40 2.77 -14.42 11.58
N LEU A 41 2.97 -14.29 10.26
CA LEU A 41 2.71 -15.38 9.33
C LEU A 41 3.30 -16.68 9.89
N PRO A 42 2.57 -17.81 9.81
CA PRO A 42 3.14 -19.11 10.10
C PRO A 42 4.50 -19.25 9.40
N SER A 43 5.50 -19.68 10.16
CA SER A 43 6.91 -19.73 9.71
C SER A 43 7.08 -20.45 8.37
N GLN A 44 6.24 -21.46 8.12
CA GLN A 44 6.17 -22.20 6.86
C GLN A 44 5.72 -21.34 5.67
N ILE A 45 4.71 -20.48 5.83
CA ILE A 45 4.24 -19.59 4.77
C ILE A 45 5.30 -18.53 4.48
N ARG A 46 5.90 -17.95 5.53
CA ARG A 46 6.99 -16.98 5.38
C ARG A 46 8.20 -17.60 4.66
N ARG A 47 8.57 -18.84 5.02
CA ARG A 47 9.64 -19.58 4.36
C ARG A 47 9.32 -19.89 2.89
N GLY A 48 8.07 -20.28 2.59
CA GLY A 48 7.62 -20.57 1.22
C GLY A 48 7.55 -19.33 0.33
N LEU A 49 7.17 -18.18 0.90
CA LEU A 49 7.20 -16.88 0.21
C LEU A 49 8.64 -16.43 -0.06
N LEU A 50 9.53 -16.51 0.93
CA LEU A 50 10.94 -16.14 0.79
C LEU A 50 11.69 -17.07 -0.19
N SER A 51 11.35 -18.35 -0.22
CA SER A 51 12.00 -19.30 -1.14
C SER A 51 11.40 -19.30 -2.55
N MET A 52 10.55 -18.34 -2.89
CA MET A 52 9.82 -18.22 -4.17
C MET A 52 8.95 -19.43 -4.58
N LYS A 53 8.86 -20.49 -3.78
CA LYS A 53 8.24 -21.77 -4.17
C LYS A 53 6.73 -21.66 -4.46
N LEU A 54 6.08 -20.67 -3.87
CA LEU A 54 4.65 -20.39 -4.06
C LEU A 54 4.35 -19.68 -5.39
N PHE A 55 5.35 -19.09 -6.04
CA PHE A 55 5.20 -18.35 -7.28
C PHE A 55 5.54 -19.23 -8.48
N ARG A 56 4.94 -18.93 -9.62
CA ARG A 56 5.24 -19.61 -10.89
C ARG A 56 6.39 -18.90 -11.60
N LYS A 57 7.19 -19.67 -12.35
CA LYS A 57 8.23 -19.09 -13.21
C LYS A 57 7.61 -18.23 -14.31
N ASN A 58 8.29 -17.15 -14.64
CA ASN A 58 8.08 -16.40 -15.85
C ASN A 58 8.53 -17.26 -17.04
N HIS A 59 7.60 -17.54 -17.95
CA HIS A 59 7.85 -18.37 -19.13
C HIS A 59 8.11 -17.51 -20.38
N LEU A 60 7.96 -16.20 -20.26
CA LEU A 60 8.17 -15.24 -21.35
C LEU A 60 9.61 -14.74 -21.38
N ASP A 61 10.25 -14.66 -20.20
CA ASP A 61 11.66 -14.30 -20.07
C ASP A 61 12.43 -15.40 -19.30
N LYS A 62 13.47 -15.93 -19.95
CA LYS A 62 14.37 -16.96 -19.39
C LYS A 62 15.36 -16.39 -18.38
N ASN A 63 15.60 -15.08 -18.41
CA ASN A 63 16.54 -14.36 -17.56
C ASN A 63 15.84 -13.51 -16.50
N ALA A 64 14.55 -13.75 -16.27
CA ALA A 64 13.75 -12.98 -15.33
C ALA A 64 14.37 -12.97 -13.92
N ALA A 65 14.25 -11.84 -13.23
CA ALA A 65 14.74 -11.68 -11.86
C ALA A 65 13.97 -12.55 -10.85
N PHE A 66 14.42 -12.57 -9.60
CA PHE A 66 13.86 -13.35 -8.49
C PHE A 66 13.81 -14.85 -8.79
N ASP A 67 14.96 -15.39 -9.23
CA ASP A 67 15.07 -16.77 -9.70
C ASP A 67 14.03 -17.03 -10.81
N GLY A 68 13.91 -16.18 -11.82
CA GLY A 68 12.98 -16.40 -12.93
C GLY A 68 11.49 -16.33 -12.58
N HIS A 69 11.09 -15.70 -11.47
CA HIS A 69 9.67 -15.59 -11.07
C HIS A 69 9.06 -14.20 -11.32
N MET A 70 9.88 -13.18 -11.55
CA MET A 70 9.41 -11.82 -11.76
C MET A 70 8.78 -11.65 -13.13
N PHE A 71 7.64 -10.96 -13.17
CA PHE A 71 6.98 -10.45 -14.37
C PHE A 71 7.10 -8.93 -14.43
N GLU A 72 7.38 -8.42 -15.62
CA GLU A 72 7.54 -6.99 -15.88
C GLU A 72 6.26 -6.17 -15.69
N THR A 73 6.45 -4.85 -15.61
CA THR A 73 5.36 -3.87 -15.39
C THR A 73 4.69 -3.38 -16.67
N PHE A 74 5.20 -3.78 -17.84
CA PHE A 74 4.68 -3.46 -19.16
C PHE A 74 4.77 -4.64 -20.13
N GLY A 75 4.29 -4.45 -21.37
CA GLY A 75 4.46 -5.42 -22.44
C GLY A 75 3.67 -6.74 -22.27
N PRO A 76 4.11 -7.83 -22.94
CA PRO A 76 3.43 -9.13 -22.92
C PRO A 76 3.33 -9.77 -21.53
N GLU A 77 4.34 -9.55 -20.69
CA GLU A 77 4.38 -10.05 -19.31
C GLU A 77 3.30 -9.39 -18.46
N TYR A 78 3.22 -8.06 -18.52
CA TYR A 78 2.19 -7.33 -17.80
C TYR A 78 0.78 -7.69 -18.28
N LYS A 79 0.58 -7.96 -19.58
CA LYS A 79 -0.71 -8.49 -20.07
C LYS A 79 -1.09 -9.81 -19.40
N THR A 80 -0.11 -10.66 -19.06
CA THR A 80 -0.34 -11.89 -18.30
C THR A 80 -0.69 -11.60 -16.84
N VAL A 81 0.04 -10.69 -16.19
CA VAL A 81 -0.29 -10.21 -14.83
C VAL A 81 -1.72 -9.66 -14.80
N GLU A 82 -2.08 -8.79 -15.74
CA GLU A 82 -3.38 -8.14 -15.82
C GLU A 82 -4.51 -9.15 -16.02
N ARG A 83 -4.32 -10.11 -16.93
CA ARG A 83 -5.30 -11.20 -17.17
C ARG A 83 -5.54 -12.03 -15.93
N ILE A 84 -4.47 -12.41 -15.21
CA ILE A 84 -4.60 -13.17 -13.96
C ILE A 84 -5.22 -12.30 -12.87
N ALA A 85 -4.83 -11.04 -12.74
CA ALA A 85 -5.38 -10.12 -11.74
C ALA A 85 -6.89 -9.90 -11.92
N LYS A 86 -7.37 -9.81 -13.16
CA LYS A 86 -8.81 -9.69 -13.49
C LYS A 86 -9.58 -10.95 -13.09
N LYS A 87 -8.98 -12.14 -13.27
CA LYS A 87 -9.63 -13.43 -12.95
C LYS A 87 -9.53 -13.81 -11.48
N ASP A 88 -8.38 -13.62 -10.86
CA ASP A 88 -8.07 -14.01 -9.48
C ASP A 88 -7.00 -13.09 -8.87
N PRO A 89 -7.39 -11.93 -8.32
CA PRO A 89 -6.45 -10.94 -7.80
C PRO A 89 -5.63 -11.46 -6.60
N LYS A 90 -6.11 -12.52 -5.91
CA LYS A 90 -5.41 -13.15 -4.77
C LYS A 90 -4.20 -13.96 -5.19
N ARG A 91 -3.91 -14.06 -6.49
CA ARG A 91 -2.69 -14.69 -7.02
C ARG A 91 -1.56 -13.70 -7.29
N ILE A 92 -1.80 -12.39 -7.19
CA ILE A 92 -0.77 -11.41 -7.50
C ILE A 92 -0.08 -10.96 -6.22
N ALA A 93 1.23 -10.81 -6.28
CA ALA A 93 1.99 -9.99 -5.35
C ALA A 93 2.80 -8.97 -6.14
N THR A 94 3.00 -7.78 -5.56
CA THR A 94 3.78 -6.69 -6.14
C THR A 94 5.15 -6.65 -5.46
N LEU A 95 6.20 -6.53 -6.26
CA LEU A 95 7.56 -6.26 -5.81
C LEU A 95 7.78 -4.76 -5.78
N LEU A 96 8.12 -4.24 -4.61
CA LEU A 96 8.33 -2.82 -4.35
C LEU A 96 9.79 -2.57 -4.02
N ASP A 97 10.31 -1.44 -4.47
CA ASP A 97 11.55 -0.87 -3.95
C ASP A 97 11.19 0.27 -3.01
N CYS A 98 11.56 0.13 -1.74
CA CYS A 98 11.34 1.12 -0.70
C CYS A 98 12.68 1.40 -0.02
N ASP A 99 13.27 2.55 -0.33
CA ASP A 99 14.54 3.03 0.24
C ASP A 99 15.69 1.99 0.13
N GLY A 100 15.81 1.34 -1.03
CA GLY A 100 16.85 0.34 -1.29
C GLY A 100 16.56 -1.02 -0.66
N ALA A 101 15.38 -1.19 -0.05
CA ALA A 101 14.89 -2.48 0.42
C ALA A 101 13.77 -2.99 -0.49
N ILE A 102 13.82 -4.28 -0.82
CA ILE A 102 12.77 -4.92 -1.60
C ILE A 102 11.65 -5.35 -0.65
N TRP A 103 10.42 -5.00 -0.98
CA TRP A 103 9.23 -5.43 -0.25
C TRP A 103 8.29 -6.22 -1.16
N ILE A 104 7.62 -7.21 -0.59
CA ILE A 104 6.59 -7.99 -1.26
C ILE A 104 5.26 -7.65 -0.63
N ALA A 105 4.37 -7.06 -1.43
CA ALA A 105 3.01 -6.70 -1.03
C ALA A 105 1.98 -7.58 -1.73
N ARG A 106 0.94 -8.01 -1.01
CA ARG A 106 -0.12 -8.84 -1.63
C ARG A 106 -1.03 -7.98 -2.51
N GLY A 107 -1.36 -8.48 -3.69
CA GLY A 107 -2.21 -7.80 -4.68
C GLY A 107 -1.42 -7.12 -5.80
N ARG A 108 -2.15 -6.57 -6.77
CA ARG A 108 -1.61 -5.79 -7.89
C ARG A 108 -1.70 -4.31 -7.56
N HIS A 109 -0.60 -3.71 -7.13
CA HIS A 109 -0.54 -2.30 -6.77
C HIS A 109 -0.04 -1.45 -7.94
N TRP A 110 -0.54 -0.21 -8.03
CA TRP A 110 -0.12 0.78 -9.03
C TRP A 110 0.70 1.89 -8.34
N VAL A 111 1.91 1.54 -7.96
CA VAL A 111 2.88 2.42 -7.29
C VAL A 111 4.25 2.29 -7.97
N ASN A 112 5.28 2.96 -7.45
CA ASN A 112 6.66 2.71 -7.86
C ASN A 112 7.03 1.27 -7.46
N ARG A 113 7.22 0.40 -8.45
CA ARG A 113 7.29 -1.07 -8.27
C ARG A 113 8.29 -1.64 -9.26
N LEU A 114 8.99 -2.68 -8.85
CA LEU A 114 9.97 -3.38 -9.68
C LEU A 114 9.29 -4.35 -10.64
N GLY A 115 8.20 -4.98 -10.21
CA GLY A 115 7.53 -6.01 -10.99
C GLY A 115 6.44 -6.72 -10.20
N TYR A 116 6.00 -7.86 -10.72
CA TYR A 116 4.95 -8.67 -10.11
C TYR A 116 5.38 -10.13 -9.98
N LEU A 117 4.81 -10.80 -8.99
CA LEU A 117 4.87 -12.25 -8.83
C LEU A 117 3.47 -12.83 -9.01
N ILE A 118 3.41 -14.01 -9.63
CA ILE A 118 2.15 -14.73 -9.82
C ILE A 118 2.20 -16.04 -9.04
N GLY A 119 1.30 -16.21 -8.06
CA GLY A 119 1.13 -17.44 -7.32
C GLY A 119 0.74 -18.61 -8.22
N LYS A 120 1.32 -19.79 -7.97
CA LYS A 120 0.89 -21.06 -8.58
C LYS A 120 -0.58 -21.35 -8.29
N GLN A 121 -1.03 -20.92 -7.11
CA GLN A 121 -2.39 -20.92 -6.61
C GLN A 121 -2.70 -19.60 -5.90
N LYS A 122 -3.90 -19.45 -5.33
CA LYS A 122 -4.26 -18.32 -4.46
C LYS A 122 -3.25 -18.22 -3.32
N LEU A 123 -2.69 -17.03 -3.15
CA LEU A 123 -1.75 -16.78 -2.07
C LEU A 123 -2.52 -16.70 -0.75
N PRO A 124 -1.97 -17.25 0.34
CA PRO A 124 -2.55 -17.04 1.66
C PRO A 124 -2.54 -15.54 2.00
N PRO A 125 -3.39 -15.08 2.93
CA PRO A 125 -3.25 -13.75 3.47
C PRO A 125 -1.88 -13.58 4.12
N PHE A 126 -1.23 -12.47 3.79
CA PHE A 126 0.02 -12.04 4.39
C PHE A 126 0.06 -10.52 4.44
N ASP A 127 0.69 -10.00 5.49
CA ASP A 127 1.12 -8.60 5.57
C ASP A 127 2.36 -8.41 4.70
N ASP A 128 2.55 -7.18 4.23
CA ASP A 128 3.72 -6.82 3.43
C ASP A 128 5.00 -7.12 4.21
N PHE A 129 5.99 -7.69 3.53
CA PHE A 129 7.23 -8.10 4.17
C PHE A 129 8.44 -7.71 3.34
N LYS A 130 9.51 -7.32 4.05
CA LYS A 130 10.83 -7.11 3.46
C LYS A 130 11.39 -8.45 2.96
N PHE A 131 11.83 -8.45 1.71
CA PHE A 131 12.55 -9.56 1.09
C PHE A 131 14.06 -9.40 1.37
N GLY A 132 14.69 -10.49 1.80
CA GLY A 132 16.06 -10.48 2.33
C GLY A 132 16.06 -10.32 3.85
#